data_AF-A0A811LRK7-F1
#
_entry.id   AF-A0A811LRK7-F1
#
_cell.length_a   1.000
_cell.length_b   1.000
_cell.length_c   1.000
_cell.angle_alpha   90.00
_cell.angle_beta   90.00
_cell.angle_gamma   90.00
#
_symmetry.space_group_name_H-M   'P 1'
#
loop_
_entity.id
_entity.type
_entity.pdbx_description
1 polymer ?
#
loop_
_entity_poly.entity_id
_entity_poly.type
_entity_poly.pdbx_seq_one_letter_code
_entity_poly.pdbx_strand_id
1 'polypeptide(L)'
;MGLCCSTWADYNTVIKKQNKEADDKISNDISKYDPDRLNLTQAHIDAMKTCWTEVIAKERRDIFHKTMLFCIEASPKLNEIIAMNRYCYRDLTRWPKLNEMCTKKYEFFEKLIVHTDLSEDKVQKAVDCSGRLHATYSKYGMKPHFLDIFQQQFLGILFRLKEHESYDKDLMLQGFTILMSFMIERMNVTYAEAIQQMRNTKDEKSDSKEAL
;
A
#
# COMPACT_ATOMS: atom_id res chain seq x y z
N MET A 1 -45.33 -48.54 -7.04
CA MET A 1 -44.12 -47.88 -6.50
C MET A 1 -43.26 -47.50 -7.68
N GLY A 2 -43.06 -46.23 -7.95
CA GLY A 2 -42.23 -45.83 -9.08
C GLY A 2 -42.17 -44.32 -9.24
N LEU A 3 -41.22 -43.70 -8.55
CA LEU A 3 -40.71 -42.36 -8.81
C LEU A 3 -39.36 -42.27 -8.09
N CYS A 4 -38.28 -41.96 -8.82
CA CYS A 4 -37.06 -41.24 -8.38
C CYS A 4 -35.81 -41.72 -9.16
N CYS A 5 -35.77 -41.47 -10.48
CA CYS A 5 -34.53 -41.62 -11.26
C CYS A 5 -34.20 -40.40 -12.15
N SER A 6 -35.15 -39.47 -12.33
CA SER A 6 -34.97 -38.26 -13.15
C SER A 6 -34.28 -37.10 -12.43
N THR A 7 -34.35 -37.02 -11.10
CA THR A 7 -33.88 -35.84 -10.34
C THR A 7 -32.35 -35.80 -10.14
N TRP A 8 -31.66 -36.94 -10.21
CA TRP A 8 -30.22 -37.04 -9.95
C TRP A 8 -29.34 -36.67 -11.16
N ALA A 9 -29.83 -36.94 -12.38
CA ALA A 9 -29.14 -36.55 -13.61
C ALA A 9 -29.21 -35.03 -13.84
N ASP A 10 -30.35 -34.43 -13.52
CA ASP A 10 -30.56 -32.98 -13.63
C ASP A 10 -29.68 -32.22 -12.62
N TYR A 11 -29.57 -32.70 -11.38
CA TYR A 11 -28.70 -32.09 -10.36
C TYR A 11 -27.21 -32.09 -10.76
N ASN A 12 -26.69 -33.22 -11.23
CA ASN A 12 -25.29 -33.31 -11.67
C ASN A 12 -24.98 -32.43 -12.90
N THR A 13 -25.98 -32.18 -13.75
CA THR A 13 -25.83 -31.29 -14.91
C THR A 13 -25.76 -29.84 -14.48
N VAL A 14 -26.57 -29.44 -13.48
CA VAL A 14 -26.52 -28.09 -12.88
C VAL A 14 -25.19 -27.84 -12.20
N ILE A 15 -24.69 -28.78 -11.38
CA ILE A 15 -23.39 -28.64 -10.69
C ILE A 15 -22.22 -28.56 -11.67
N LYS A 16 -22.20 -29.38 -12.73
CA LYS A 16 -21.16 -29.30 -13.76
C LYS A 16 -21.17 -27.98 -14.51
N LYS A 17 -22.35 -27.41 -14.77
CA LYS A 17 -22.49 -26.12 -15.42
C LYS A 17 -22.01 -24.98 -14.52
N GLN A 18 -22.38 -24.99 -13.24
CA GLN A 18 -21.92 -24.02 -12.25
C GLN A 18 -20.41 -24.05 -12.03
N ASN A 19 -19.82 -25.25 -11.94
CA ASN A 19 -18.37 -25.40 -11.79
C ASN A 19 -17.62 -24.91 -13.04
N LYS A 20 -18.14 -25.21 -14.23
CA LYS A 20 -17.55 -24.71 -15.48
C LYS A 20 -17.65 -23.19 -15.60
N GLU A 21 -18.78 -22.61 -15.21
CA GLU A 21 -18.94 -21.14 -15.19
C GLU A 21 -18.00 -20.47 -14.16
N ALA A 22 -17.74 -21.13 -13.03
CA ALA A 22 -16.76 -20.67 -12.04
C ALA A 22 -15.32 -20.78 -12.57
N ASP A 23 -14.97 -21.90 -13.21
CA ASP A 23 -13.64 -22.13 -13.79
C ASP A 23 -13.36 -21.18 -14.97
N ASP A 24 -14.35 -20.95 -15.84
CA ASP A 24 -14.25 -20.02 -16.97
C ASP A 24 -14.14 -18.56 -16.47
N LYS A 25 -14.75 -18.23 -15.32
CA LYS A 25 -14.63 -16.92 -14.68
C LYS A 25 -13.24 -16.73 -14.06
N ILE A 26 -12.73 -17.73 -13.34
CA ILE A 26 -11.38 -17.73 -12.75
C ILE A 26 -10.32 -17.61 -13.85
N SER A 27 -10.45 -18.37 -14.94
CA SER A 27 -9.52 -18.33 -16.08
C SER A 27 -9.49 -16.95 -16.76
N ASN A 28 -10.65 -16.32 -16.93
CA ASN A 28 -10.73 -14.96 -17.47
C ASN A 28 -10.14 -13.90 -16.53
N ASP A 29 -10.36 -14.02 -15.22
CA ASP A 29 -9.82 -13.08 -14.23
C ASP A 29 -8.28 -13.18 -14.12
N ILE A 30 -7.71 -14.39 -14.24
CA ILE A 30 -6.26 -14.60 -14.30
C ILE A 30 -5.65 -13.99 -15.57
N SER A 31 -6.32 -14.09 -16.72
CA SER A 31 -5.81 -13.54 -18.00
C SER A 31 -5.71 -12.00 -18.03
N LYS A 32 -6.40 -11.30 -17.12
CA LYS A 32 -6.39 -9.84 -17.00
C LYS A 32 -5.42 -9.31 -15.94
N TYR A 33 -4.77 -10.19 -15.18
CA TYR A 33 -3.81 -9.80 -14.16
C TYR A 33 -2.49 -9.39 -14.82
N ASP A 34 -2.20 -8.10 -14.79
CA ASP A 34 -0.91 -7.56 -15.20
C ASP A 34 -0.15 -7.12 -13.93
N PRO A 35 0.93 -7.81 -13.53
CA PRO A 35 1.64 -7.50 -12.29
C PRO A 35 2.16 -6.06 -12.23
N ASP A 36 2.35 -5.41 -13.38
CA ASP A 36 2.87 -4.05 -13.47
C ASP A 36 1.77 -2.97 -13.36
N ARG A 37 0.50 -3.38 -13.19
CA ARG A 37 -0.67 -2.49 -13.18
C ARG A 37 -1.36 -2.39 -11.83
N LEU A 38 -2.06 -1.28 -11.63
CA LEU A 38 -2.91 -1.05 -10.48
C LEU A 38 -4.24 -1.80 -10.70
N ASN A 39 -4.22 -3.12 -10.47
CA ASN A 39 -5.32 -4.08 -10.69
C ASN A 39 -6.51 -3.91 -9.71
N LEU A 40 -6.97 -2.69 -9.49
CA LEU A 40 -8.12 -2.39 -8.64
C LEU A 40 -9.42 -2.48 -9.46
N THR A 41 -10.40 -3.21 -8.93
CA THR A 41 -11.77 -3.19 -9.45
C THR A 41 -12.53 -2.01 -8.87
N GLN A 42 -13.66 -1.62 -9.49
CA GLN A 42 -14.52 -0.59 -8.92
C GLN A 42 -15.01 -0.95 -7.51
N ALA A 43 -15.31 -2.24 -7.27
CA ALA A 43 -15.71 -2.72 -5.95
C ALA A 43 -14.61 -2.52 -4.89
N HIS A 44 -13.34 -2.74 -5.25
CA HIS A 44 -12.20 -2.43 -4.36
C HIS A 44 -12.14 -0.93 -4.06
N ILE A 45 -12.26 -0.09 -5.10
CA ILE A 45 -12.19 1.36 -4.97
C ILE A 45 -13.29 1.89 -4.05
N ASP A 46 -14.53 1.44 -4.25
CA ASP A 46 -15.69 1.88 -3.47
C ASP A 46 -15.58 1.42 -2.01
N ALA A 47 -15.17 0.17 -1.76
CA ALA A 47 -14.95 -0.34 -0.41
C ALA A 47 -13.84 0.42 0.34
N MET A 48 -12.72 0.71 -0.33
CA MET A 48 -11.63 1.49 0.26
C MET A 48 -12.03 2.93 0.54
N LYS A 49 -12.73 3.59 -0.40
CA LYS A 49 -13.22 4.95 -0.23
C LYS A 49 -14.18 5.05 0.95
N THR A 50 -15.16 4.16 1.02
CA THR A 50 -16.13 4.17 2.11
C THR A 50 -15.47 3.86 3.46
N CYS A 51 -14.54 2.91 3.52
CA CYS A 51 -13.73 2.68 4.73
C CYS A 51 -12.94 3.95 5.12
N TRP A 52 -12.33 4.62 4.14
CA TRP A 52 -11.58 5.85 4.40
C TRP A 52 -12.46 6.95 4.96
N THR A 53 -13.59 7.25 4.32
CA THR A 53 -14.45 8.38 4.70
C THR A 53 -15.28 8.11 5.95
N GLU A 54 -15.77 6.88 6.12
CA GLU A 54 -16.68 6.55 7.22
C GLU A 54 -15.95 6.10 8.48
N VAL A 55 -14.81 5.42 8.36
CA VAL A 55 -14.09 4.89 9.52
C VAL A 55 -12.78 5.60 9.77
N ILE A 56 -11.89 5.68 8.77
CA ILE A 56 -10.54 6.22 9.00
C ILE A 56 -10.60 7.72 9.33
N ALA A 57 -11.30 8.51 8.51
CA ALA A 57 -11.38 9.95 8.66
C ALA A 57 -12.18 10.40 9.90
N LYS A 58 -13.15 9.60 10.36
CA LYS A 58 -14.02 9.94 11.49
C LYS A 58 -13.50 9.39 12.81
N GLU A 59 -13.04 8.14 12.83
CA GLU A 59 -12.76 7.41 14.07
C GLU A 59 -11.29 7.07 14.27
N ARG A 60 -10.50 6.97 13.19
CA ARG A 60 -9.13 6.43 13.22
C ARG A 60 -8.10 7.35 12.57
N ARG A 61 -8.19 8.64 12.86
CA ARG A 61 -7.21 9.66 12.40
C ARG A 61 -5.78 9.39 12.87
N ASP A 62 -5.63 8.61 13.93
CA ASP A 62 -4.34 8.20 14.51
C ASP A 62 -3.71 6.98 13.81
N ILE A 63 -4.30 6.46 12.74
CA ILE A 63 -3.87 5.22 12.09
C ILE A 63 -2.39 5.24 11.68
N PHE A 64 -1.91 6.37 11.16
CA PHE A 64 -0.50 6.51 10.75
C PHE A 64 0.44 6.67 11.94
N HIS A 65 -0.01 7.28 13.05
CA HIS A 65 0.77 7.30 14.28
C HIS A 65 0.97 5.89 14.81
N LYS A 66 -0.11 5.11 14.95
CA LYS A 66 -0.04 3.71 15.35
C LYS A 66 0.84 2.88 14.43
N THR A 67 0.68 3.07 13.11
CA THR A 67 1.51 2.38 12.11
C THR A 67 2.99 2.68 12.31
N MET A 68 3.36 3.97 12.45
CA MET A 68 4.75 4.36 12.64
C MET A 68 5.34 3.87 13.96
N LEU A 69 4.55 3.85 15.04
CA LEU A 69 4.99 3.29 16.32
C LEU A 69 5.31 1.79 16.19
N PHE A 70 4.45 1.02 15.54
CA PHE A 70 4.73 -0.40 15.27
C PHE A 70 5.91 -0.60 14.31
N CYS A 71 6.12 0.31 13.34
CA CYS A 71 7.30 0.24 12.48
C CYS A 71 8.60 0.49 13.26
N ILE A 72 8.57 1.42 14.21
CA ILE A 72 9.71 1.72 15.10
C ILE A 72 9.98 0.54 16.04
N GLU A 73 8.92 -0.09 16.57
CA GLU A 73 9.04 -1.28 17.41
C GLU A 73 9.62 -2.46 16.62
N ALA A 74 9.13 -2.69 15.40
CA ALA A 74 9.62 -3.75 14.52
C ALA A 74 11.06 -3.50 14.03
N SER A 75 11.46 -2.23 13.87
CA SER A 75 12.82 -1.86 13.52
C SER A 75 13.26 -0.57 14.23
N PRO A 76 13.96 -0.68 15.37
CA PRO A 76 14.49 0.49 16.09
C PRO A 76 15.40 1.37 15.23
N LYS A 77 16.00 0.82 14.17
CA LYS A 77 16.79 1.58 13.20
C LYS A 77 15.97 2.66 12.50
N LEU A 78 14.68 2.41 12.27
CA LEU A 78 13.78 3.41 11.73
C LEU A 78 13.75 4.65 12.63
N ASN A 79 13.72 4.45 13.96
CA ASN A 79 13.79 5.54 14.93
C ASN A 79 15.04 6.40 14.75
N GLU A 80 16.21 5.80 14.54
CA GLU A 80 17.45 6.56 14.30
C GLU A 80 17.36 7.42 13.04
N ILE A 81 16.83 6.85 11.95
CA ILE A 81 16.67 7.53 10.65
C ILE A 81 15.70 8.71 10.77
N ILE A 82 14.57 8.52 11.45
CA ILE A 82 13.59 9.58 11.64
C ILE A 82 14.06 10.60 12.69
N ALA A 83 14.71 10.16 13.77
CA ALA A 83 15.04 11.00 14.95
C ALA A 83 16.23 11.93 14.72
N MET A 84 17.04 11.69 13.68
CA MET A 84 18.18 12.54 13.30
C MET A 84 19.01 12.99 14.53
N ASN A 85 19.25 12.05 15.46
CA ASN A 85 20.11 12.20 16.65
C ASN A 85 19.71 13.24 17.72
N ARG A 86 18.47 13.74 17.83
CA ARG A 86 18.22 14.89 18.73
C ARG A 86 17.10 14.82 19.79
N TYR A 87 16.17 13.88 19.77
CA TYR A 87 15.08 13.89 20.77
C TYR A 87 14.57 12.50 21.14
N CYS A 88 14.61 12.18 22.44
CA CYS A 88 13.95 11.01 23.04
C CYS A 88 12.72 11.51 23.81
N TYR A 89 11.56 11.54 23.16
CA TYR A 89 10.31 11.70 23.90
C TYR A 89 9.93 10.36 24.52
N ARG A 90 9.60 10.36 25.83
CA ARG A 90 8.99 9.18 26.49
C ARG A 90 7.65 8.81 25.83
N ASP A 91 6.97 9.80 25.25
CA ASP A 91 5.74 9.65 24.49
C ASP A 91 5.97 10.13 23.05
N LEU A 92 6.21 9.19 22.15
CA LEU A 92 6.51 9.44 20.74
C LEU A 92 5.38 10.20 20.01
N THR A 93 4.14 10.17 20.51
CA THR A 93 3.01 10.92 19.93
C THR A 93 3.16 12.43 20.04
N ARG A 94 4.01 12.90 20.95
CA ARG A 94 4.30 14.33 21.15
C ARG A 94 5.40 14.86 20.27
N TRP A 95 6.03 13.99 19.48
CA TRP A 95 7.17 14.38 18.69
C TRP A 95 6.75 15.13 17.42
N PRO A 96 7.08 16.43 17.25
CA PRO A 96 6.53 17.25 16.17
C PRO A 96 6.85 16.71 14.77
N LYS A 97 8.04 16.14 14.58
CA LYS A 97 8.44 15.57 13.28
C LYS A 97 7.66 14.30 12.94
N LEU A 98 7.39 13.44 13.93
CA LEU A 98 6.54 12.27 13.72
C LEU A 98 5.12 12.72 13.36
N ASN A 99 4.59 13.72 14.07
CA ASN A 99 3.27 14.28 13.78
C ASN A 99 3.20 14.82 12.34
N GLU A 100 4.17 15.62 11.93
CA GLU A 100 4.23 16.14 10.56
C GLU A 100 4.30 15.01 9.51
N MET A 101 5.12 13.98 9.76
CA MET A 101 5.19 12.81 8.88
C MET A 101 3.86 12.05 8.79
N CYS A 102 3.21 11.80 9.92
CA CYS A 102 1.93 11.10 9.96
C CYS A 102 0.82 11.91 9.27
N THR A 103 0.80 13.24 9.45
CA THR A 103 -0.11 14.13 8.73
C THR A 103 0.12 14.07 7.22
N LYS A 104 1.37 14.19 6.75
CA LYS A 104 1.69 14.09 5.32
C LYS A 104 1.33 12.73 4.72
N LYS A 105 1.48 11.64 5.49
CA LYS A 105 1.03 10.31 5.07
C LYS A 105 -0.49 10.26 4.96
N TYR A 106 -1.21 10.78 5.95
CA TYR A 106 -2.66 10.85 5.90
C TYR A 106 -3.14 11.62 4.65
N GLU A 107 -2.63 12.82 4.43
CA GLU A 107 -2.97 13.65 3.25
C GLU A 107 -2.63 12.96 1.94
N PHE A 108 -1.49 12.24 1.89
CA PHE A 108 -1.09 11.48 0.72
C PHE A 108 -2.10 10.38 0.39
N PHE A 109 -2.46 9.54 1.36
CA PHE A 109 -3.42 8.46 1.14
C PHE A 109 -4.84 8.98 0.88
N GLU A 110 -5.27 10.03 1.60
CA GLU A 110 -6.56 10.68 1.36
C GLU A 110 -6.65 11.21 -0.07
N LYS A 111 -5.58 11.86 -0.56
CA LYS A 111 -5.52 12.30 -1.95
C LYS A 111 -5.63 11.14 -2.94
N LEU A 112 -4.91 10.05 -2.71
CA LEU A 112 -4.99 8.88 -3.60
C LEU A 112 -6.41 8.29 -3.62
N ILE A 113 -6.96 7.99 -2.45
CA ILE A 113 -8.20 7.23 -2.31
C ILE A 113 -9.42 8.08 -2.65
N VAL A 114 -9.49 9.30 -2.13
CA VAL A 114 -10.69 10.14 -2.21
C VAL A 114 -10.67 11.08 -3.42
N HIS A 115 -9.51 11.60 -3.80
CA HIS A 115 -9.43 12.69 -4.79
C HIS A 115 -8.95 12.27 -6.18
N THR A 116 -8.32 11.10 -6.32
CA THR A 116 -7.84 10.63 -7.63
C THR A 116 -8.63 9.48 -8.21
N ASP A 117 -9.67 9.01 -7.50
CA ASP A 117 -10.41 7.79 -7.82
C ASP A 117 -9.50 6.58 -8.04
N LEU A 118 -8.29 6.62 -7.47
CA LEU A 118 -7.22 5.64 -7.68
C LEU A 118 -6.91 5.39 -9.16
N SER A 119 -6.97 6.43 -9.98
CA SER A 119 -6.48 6.40 -11.36
C SER A 119 -5.00 6.02 -11.40
N GLU A 120 -4.66 4.94 -12.13
CA GLU A 120 -3.31 4.37 -12.22
C GLU A 120 -2.25 5.43 -12.52
N ASP A 121 -2.43 6.26 -13.55
CA ASP A 121 -1.49 7.33 -13.91
C ASP A 121 -1.24 8.32 -12.77
N LYS A 122 -2.32 8.71 -12.07
CA LYS A 122 -2.24 9.68 -10.96
C LYS A 122 -1.56 9.06 -9.74
N VAL A 123 -1.89 7.81 -9.43
CA VAL A 123 -1.29 7.04 -8.34
C VAL A 123 0.19 6.84 -8.62
N GLN A 124 0.54 6.32 -9.80
CA GLN A 124 1.93 6.10 -10.22
C GLN A 124 2.75 7.38 -10.12
N LYS A 125 2.27 8.50 -10.67
CA LYS A 125 2.98 9.78 -10.60
C LYS A 125 3.27 10.23 -9.16
N ALA A 126 2.29 10.08 -8.27
CA ALA A 126 2.43 10.45 -6.86
C ALA A 126 3.42 9.53 -6.12
N VAL A 127 3.34 8.23 -6.38
CA VAL A 127 4.18 7.19 -5.79
C VAL A 127 5.62 7.29 -6.25
N ASP A 128 5.85 7.51 -7.55
CA ASP A 128 7.16 7.74 -8.13
C ASP A 128 7.86 8.96 -7.51
N CYS A 129 7.10 10.04 -7.25
CA CYS A 129 7.61 11.20 -6.53
C CYS A 129 8.01 10.84 -5.09
N SER A 130 7.19 10.05 -4.41
CA SER A 130 7.48 9.55 -3.07
C SER A 130 8.75 8.70 -3.04
N GLY A 131 8.95 7.77 -3.98
CA GLY A 131 10.15 6.92 -4.05
C GLY A 131 11.43 7.73 -4.21
N ARG A 132 11.43 8.72 -5.12
CA ARG A 132 12.55 9.66 -5.28
C ARG A 132 12.81 10.49 -4.02
N LEU A 133 11.77 10.96 -3.34
CA LEU A 133 11.90 11.68 -2.08
C LEU A 133 12.56 10.80 -1.01
N HIS A 134 12.15 9.53 -0.89
CA HIS A 134 12.72 8.58 0.06
C HIS A 134 14.21 8.31 -0.21
N ALA A 135 14.64 8.28 -1.48
CA ALA A 135 16.05 8.16 -1.85
C ALA A 135 16.94 9.27 -1.30
N THR A 136 16.40 10.49 -1.11
CA THR A 136 17.15 11.61 -0.52
C THR A 136 17.54 11.37 0.95
N TYR A 137 16.84 10.45 1.64
CA TYR A 137 17.11 10.05 3.02
C TYR A 137 18.07 8.86 3.13
N SER A 138 18.54 8.31 2.01
CA SER A 138 19.50 7.18 1.99
C SER A 138 20.78 7.47 2.75
N LYS A 139 21.26 8.73 2.72
CA LYS A 139 22.43 9.20 3.50
C LYS A 139 22.27 9.08 5.02
N TYR A 140 21.03 8.95 5.51
CA TYR A 140 20.72 8.73 6.92
C TYR A 140 20.45 7.25 7.24
N GLY A 141 20.60 6.35 6.25
CA GLY A 141 20.36 4.93 6.41
C GLY A 141 18.98 4.46 5.97
N MET A 142 18.16 5.33 5.36
CA MET A 142 16.89 4.90 4.75
C MET A 142 17.16 3.87 3.66
N LYS A 143 16.41 2.76 3.67
CA LYS A 143 16.53 1.64 2.73
C LYS A 143 15.13 1.16 2.33
N PRO A 144 14.97 0.61 1.12
CA PRO A 144 13.70 0.06 0.62
C PRO A 144 12.92 -0.83 1.60
N HIS A 145 13.59 -1.73 2.32
CA HIS A 145 12.93 -2.67 3.26
C HIS A 145 12.05 -2.03 4.36
N PHE A 146 12.23 -0.74 4.66
CA PHE A 146 11.34 -0.05 5.59
C PHE A 146 9.92 0.14 5.03
N LEU A 147 9.77 0.11 3.70
CA LEU A 147 8.47 0.13 3.04
C LEU A 147 7.70 -1.18 3.29
N ASP A 148 8.40 -2.32 3.26
CA ASP A 148 7.81 -3.63 3.55
C ASP A 148 7.31 -3.70 5.01
N ILE A 149 8.12 -3.21 5.95
CA ILE A 149 7.74 -3.07 7.36
C ILE A 149 6.49 -2.18 7.47
N PHE A 150 6.49 -1.04 6.78
CA PHE A 150 5.34 -0.13 6.78
C PHE A 150 4.07 -0.80 6.25
N GLN A 151 4.14 -1.53 5.13
CA GLN A 151 3.01 -2.27 4.59
C GLN A 151 2.49 -3.30 5.57
N GLN A 152 3.37 -4.12 6.16
CA GLN A 152 2.95 -5.15 7.11
C GLN A 152 2.21 -4.54 8.30
N GLN A 153 2.74 -3.45 8.88
CA GLN A 153 2.10 -2.81 10.03
C GLN A 153 0.80 -2.10 9.65
N PHE A 154 0.75 -1.42 8.50
CA PHE A 154 -0.42 -0.70 8.05
C PHE A 154 -1.58 -1.67 7.71
N LEU A 155 -1.31 -2.70 6.90
CA LEU A 155 -2.30 -3.74 6.58
C LEU A 155 -2.74 -4.49 7.83
N GLY A 156 -1.82 -4.77 8.77
CA GLY A 156 -2.16 -5.37 10.06
C GLY A 156 -3.08 -4.51 10.91
N ILE A 157 -2.99 -3.17 10.84
CA ILE A 157 -3.94 -2.27 11.51
C ILE A 157 -5.28 -2.26 10.77
N LEU A 158 -5.29 -2.21 9.44
CA LEU A 158 -6.51 -2.27 8.63
C LEU A 158 -7.30 -3.56 8.89
N PHE A 159 -6.61 -4.70 8.95
CA PHE A 159 -7.22 -6.00 9.26
C PHE A 159 -7.93 -6.01 10.63
N ARG A 160 -7.36 -5.30 11.61
CA ARG A 160 -7.90 -5.17 12.98
C ARG A 160 -8.94 -4.05 13.13
N LEU A 161 -9.29 -3.34 12.05
CA LEU A 161 -10.46 -2.46 12.11
C LEU A 161 -11.70 -3.29 12.44
N LYS A 162 -12.54 -2.73 13.32
CA LYS A 162 -13.84 -3.32 13.61
C LYS A 162 -14.65 -3.35 12.32
N GLU A 163 -15.36 -4.45 12.10
CA GLU A 163 -16.31 -4.54 10.99
C GLU A 163 -17.31 -3.38 11.05
N HIS A 164 -17.62 -2.85 9.89
CA HIS A 164 -18.52 -1.73 9.72
C HIS A 164 -19.45 -2.03 8.56
N GLU A 165 -20.74 -1.77 8.74
CA GLU A 165 -21.78 -2.12 7.76
C GLU A 165 -21.67 -1.35 6.44
N SER A 166 -20.96 -0.21 6.43
CA SER A 166 -20.85 0.64 5.24
C SER A 166 -19.91 0.11 4.16
N TYR A 167 -19.09 -0.92 4.42
CA TYR A 167 -18.20 -1.47 3.42
C TYR A 167 -17.97 -2.98 3.62
N ASP A 168 -17.66 -3.66 2.52
CA ASP A 168 -17.18 -5.03 2.54
C ASP A 168 -15.70 -5.06 2.99
N LYS A 169 -15.46 -5.71 4.14
CA LYS A 169 -14.13 -5.75 4.76
C LYS A 169 -13.11 -6.51 3.92
N ASP A 170 -13.51 -7.59 3.25
CA ASP A 170 -12.60 -8.40 2.45
C ASP A 170 -12.20 -7.67 1.17
N LEU A 171 -13.17 -7.03 0.49
CA LEU A 171 -12.89 -6.18 -0.68
C LEU A 171 -12.02 -4.98 -0.31
N MET A 172 -12.25 -4.37 0.86
CA MET A 172 -11.43 -3.28 1.37
C MET A 172 -9.99 -3.74 1.60
N LEU A 173 -9.78 -4.86 2.31
CA LEU A 173 -8.45 -5.38 2.61
C LEU A 173 -7.70 -5.82 1.35
N GLN A 174 -8.39 -6.47 0.41
CA GLN A 174 -7.83 -6.83 -0.91
C GLN A 174 -7.41 -5.56 -1.68
N GLY A 175 -8.27 -4.55 -1.72
CA GLY A 175 -7.96 -3.26 -2.35
C GLY A 175 -6.72 -2.59 -1.77
N PHE A 176 -6.63 -2.49 -0.44
CA PHE A 176 -5.45 -1.90 0.20
C PHE A 176 -4.19 -2.74 0.01
N THR A 177 -4.31 -4.06 -0.05
CA THR A 177 -3.18 -4.95 -0.33
C THR A 177 -2.63 -4.70 -1.74
N ILE A 178 -3.51 -4.66 -2.75
CA ILE A 178 -3.14 -4.37 -4.14
C ILE A 178 -2.49 -2.98 -4.24
N LEU A 179 -3.13 -1.96 -3.64
CA LEU A 179 -2.60 -0.59 -3.65
C LEU A 179 -1.22 -0.51 -2.99
N MET A 180 -1.05 -1.11 -1.82
CA MET A 180 0.22 -1.06 -1.09
C MET A 180 1.35 -1.77 -1.83
N SER A 181 1.09 -2.94 -2.41
CA SER A 181 2.10 -3.66 -3.20
C SER A 181 2.53 -2.87 -4.43
N PHE A 182 1.57 -2.35 -5.20
CA PHE A 182 1.85 -1.48 -6.35
C PHE A 182 2.68 -0.26 -5.94
N MET A 183 2.29 0.39 -4.84
CA MET A 183 3.01 1.55 -4.32
C MET A 183 4.47 1.23 -3.99
N ILE A 184 4.72 0.11 -3.33
CA ILE A 184 6.05 -0.26 -2.85
C ILE A 184 6.95 -0.66 -4.01
N GLU A 185 6.45 -1.44 -4.96
CA GLU A 185 7.19 -1.82 -6.16
C GLU A 185 7.63 -0.59 -6.95
N ARG A 186 6.70 0.33 -7.22
CA ARG A 186 6.99 1.61 -7.90
C ARG A 186 7.96 2.49 -7.11
N MET A 187 7.81 2.57 -5.79
CA MET A 187 8.75 3.29 -4.93
C MET A 187 10.14 2.66 -4.96
N ASN A 188 10.26 1.34 -4.98
CA ASN A 188 11.54 0.64 -5.05
C ASN A 188 12.27 0.93 -6.36
N VAL A 189 11.55 0.88 -7.49
CA VAL A 189 12.10 1.23 -8.82
C VAL A 189 12.62 2.67 -8.82
N THR A 190 11.76 3.63 -8.48
CA THR A 190 12.14 5.05 -8.53
C THR A 190 13.15 5.47 -7.46
N TYR A 191 13.19 4.76 -6.34
CA TYR A 191 14.27 4.88 -5.35
C TYR A 191 15.61 4.45 -5.96
N ALA A 192 15.66 3.29 -6.61
CA ALA A 192 16.89 2.75 -7.21
C ALA A 192 17.42 3.67 -8.33
N GLU A 193 16.53 4.14 -9.21
CA GLU A 193 16.86 5.13 -10.25
C GLU A 193 17.46 6.41 -9.66
N ALA A 194 16.83 6.96 -8.62
CA ALA A 194 17.32 8.17 -7.96
C ALA A 194 18.69 7.97 -7.30
N ILE A 195 18.93 6.82 -6.67
CA ILE A 195 20.24 6.50 -6.09
C ILE A 195 21.31 6.38 -7.18
N GLN A 196 20.99 5.77 -8.32
CA GLN A 196 21.93 5.66 -9.43
C GLN A 196 22.30 7.04 -9.99
N GLN A 197 21.30 7.90 -10.20
CA GLN A 197 21.53 9.29 -10.64
C GLN A 197 22.41 10.06 -9.65
N MET A 198 22.14 9.95 -8.34
CA MET A 198 22.95 10.61 -7.30
C MET A 198 24.40 10.11 -7.24
N ARG A 199 24.70 8.88 -7.68
CA ARG A 199 26.07 8.35 -7.78
C ARG A 199 26.79 8.93 -8.99
N ASN A 200 26.18 8.84 -10.16
CA ASN A 200 26.77 9.35 -11.41
C ASN A 200 27.13 10.85 -11.31
N THR A 201 26.27 11.68 -10.69
CA THR A 201 26.55 13.12 -10.50
C THR A 201 27.69 13.40 -9.51
N LYS A 202 28.03 12.47 -8.62
CA LYS A 202 29.19 12.62 -7.72
C LYS A 202 30.49 12.33 -8.46
N ASP A 203 30.49 11.30 -9.31
CA ASP A 203 31.65 10.88 -10.08
C ASP A 203 32.06 11.96 -11.10
N GLU A 204 31.10 12.59 -11.78
CA GLU A 204 31.36 13.72 -12.67
C GLU A 204 32.00 14.94 -11.96
N LYS A 205 31.67 15.13 -10.67
CA LYS A 205 32.20 16.24 -9.86
C LYS A 205 33.57 15.94 -9.24
N SER A 206 33.94 14.67 -9.05
CA SER A 206 35.31 14.30 -8.65
C SER A 206 36.28 14.47 -9.81
N ASP A 207 35.89 14.03 -11.01
CA ASP A 207 36.74 14.10 -12.20
C ASP A 207 37.02 15.56 -12.62
N SER A 208 36.02 16.44 -12.44
CA SER A 208 36.17 17.88 -12.69
C SER A 208 37.06 18.60 -11.67
N LYS A 209 37.32 18.01 -10.50
CA LYS A 209 38.17 18.60 -9.44
C LYS A 209 39.62 18.12 -9.49
N GLU A 210 39.89 16.99 -10.12
CA GLU A 210 41.26 16.51 -10.37
C GLU A 210 41.87 17.13 -11.65
N ALA A 211 41.04 17.77 -12.48
CA ALA A 211 41.46 18.45 -13.72
C ALA A 211 41.83 19.95 -13.54
N LEU A 212 41.93 20.45 -12.30
CA LEU A 212 42.30 21.82 -11.92
C LEU A 212 43.48 21.81 -10.96
#